data_AF-A0A381NW02-F1
#
_entry.id   AF-A0A381NW02-F1
#
_cell.length_a   1.000
_cell.length_b   1.000
_cell.length_c   1.000
_cell.angle_alpha   90.00
_cell.angle_beta   90.00
_cell.angle_gamma   90.00
#
_symmetry.space_group_name_H-M   'P 1'
#
loop_
_entity.id
_entity.type
_entity.pdbx_description
1 polymer ?
#
loop_
_entity_poly.entity_id
_entity_poly.type
_entity_poly.pdbx_seq_one_letter_code
_entity_poly.pdbx_strand_id
1 'polypeptide(L)'
;MKCFSFILFFTTTLFGNGILSSYDNRFDAPLWTKSAYFSLQDTLTKPEDSTLVQTYPARALLRSLVLPGWGQMYNKSPRWKTALFAGIEVVGIVGIVQLNKKAENLRIEFESFADEHWDFTRWVSNTPLTKSQWLNNLNIPDIWNYNAGDTTMYDVIIDGTHQLDILYNGQTKSSDCFNDDNTDNNCTDFVDYEYNNYFLLDQMQVIRDLHFYENIGKYDQFVGGWDDLIDADSSSIWWIKEKQTEDGTEILIMTKNKEKYLDMRYKSNTYLKMATYTVSAVMFNHVISALEAVW
;
A
#
# COMPACT_ATOMS: atom_id res chain seq x y z
N MET A 1 17.76 -2.18 -37.34
CA MET A 1 18.03 -2.70 -35.97
C MET A 1 18.49 -1.62 -34.98
N LYS A 2 19.35 -0.65 -35.33
CA LYS A 2 19.88 0.34 -34.37
C LYS A 2 18.83 1.23 -33.66
N CYS A 3 17.74 1.64 -34.32
CA CYS A 3 16.73 2.50 -33.67
C CYS A 3 15.84 1.79 -32.64
N PHE A 4 15.68 0.46 -32.74
CA PHE A 4 14.82 -0.31 -31.82
C PHE A 4 15.45 -0.39 -30.42
N SER A 5 16.78 -0.47 -30.36
CA SER A 5 17.55 -0.50 -29.11
C SER A 5 17.54 0.84 -28.36
N PHE A 6 17.20 1.95 -29.04
CA PHE A 6 17.21 3.29 -28.43
C PHE A 6 15.87 3.62 -27.73
N ILE A 7 14.75 3.13 -28.29
CA ILE A 7 13.41 3.34 -27.71
C ILE A 7 13.25 2.50 -26.43
N LEU A 8 13.71 1.25 -26.47
CA LEU A 8 13.74 0.36 -25.30
C LEU A 8 14.68 0.88 -24.20
N PHE A 9 15.73 1.62 -24.57
CA PHE A 9 16.57 2.35 -23.61
C PHE A 9 15.85 3.59 -23.04
N PHE A 10 15.12 4.35 -23.86
CA PHE A 10 14.43 5.55 -23.37
C PHE A 10 13.32 5.23 -22.35
N THR A 11 12.61 4.12 -22.54
CA THR A 11 11.66 3.60 -21.56
C THR A 11 12.34 3.10 -20.29
N THR A 12 13.53 2.50 -20.38
CA THR A 12 14.27 2.07 -19.17
C THR A 12 15.06 3.20 -18.50
N THR A 13 15.33 4.33 -19.15
CA THR A 13 16.00 5.49 -18.53
C THR A 13 15.04 6.52 -17.94
N LEU A 14 13.81 6.65 -18.44
CA LEU A 14 12.77 7.48 -17.81
C LEU A 14 12.15 6.83 -16.57
N PHE A 15 12.21 5.50 -16.46
CA PHE A 15 11.74 4.73 -15.30
C PHE A 15 12.91 4.04 -14.55
N GLY A 16 14.16 4.32 -14.93
CA GLY A 16 15.35 3.63 -14.44
C GLY A 16 15.90 4.17 -13.14
N ASN A 17 16.14 3.27 -12.19
CA ASN A 17 16.98 3.46 -10.98
C ASN A 17 16.47 4.47 -9.94
N GLY A 18 15.16 4.73 -9.87
CA GLY A 18 14.57 5.48 -8.75
C GLY A 18 13.06 5.31 -8.57
N ILE A 19 12.30 5.31 -9.67
CA ILE A 19 10.82 5.34 -9.62
C ILE A 19 10.20 3.93 -9.49
N LEU A 20 10.89 2.89 -9.97
CA LEU A 20 10.44 1.49 -9.91
C LEU A 20 10.88 0.73 -8.64
N SER A 21 11.76 1.31 -7.81
CA SER A 21 12.19 0.67 -6.55
C SER A 21 11.14 0.78 -5.43
N SER A 22 10.16 1.67 -5.60
CA SER A 22 9.01 1.87 -4.72
C SER A 22 7.70 1.50 -5.42
N TYR A 23 7.77 0.71 -6.49
CA TYR A 23 6.57 0.19 -7.16
C TYR A 23 6.04 -1.00 -6.37
N ASP A 24 4.77 -0.90 -5.96
CA ASP A 24 4.17 -1.78 -4.98
C ASP A 24 2.93 -2.47 -5.55
N ASN A 25 2.96 -3.81 -5.57
CA ASN A 25 1.93 -4.65 -6.19
C ASN A 25 0.71 -4.89 -5.27
N ARG A 26 0.63 -4.26 -4.08
CA ARG A 26 -0.40 -4.55 -3.05
C ARG A 26 -1.87 -4.36 -3.45
N PHE A 27 -2.17 -3.79 -4.61
CA PHE A 27 -3.55 -3.59 -5.09
C PHE A 27 -3.83 -4.17 -6.47
N ASP A 28 -2.93 -5.00 -7.02
CA ASP A 28 -3.23 -5.78 -8.20
C ASP A 28 -4.27 -6.86 -7.85
N ALA A 29 -5.46 -6.76 -8.45
CA ALA A 29 -6.30 -7.94 -8.60
C ALA A 29 -5.47 -9.01 -9.35
N PRO A 30 -5.46 -10.29 -8.93
CA PRO A 30 -4.59 -11.30 -9.51
C PRO A 30 -5.00 -11.56 -10.97
N LEU A 31 -4.39 -10.80 -11.87
CA LEU A 31 -4.61 -10.90 -13.31
C LEU A 31 -3.91 -12.18 -13.74
N TRP A 32 -4.67 -13.28 -13.70
CA TRP A 32 -4.20 -14.64 -13.97
C TRP A 32 -3.87 -14.79 -15.46
N THR A 33 -2.81 -14.11 -15.90
CA THR A 33 -2.19 -14.26 -17.21
C THR A 33 -1.48 -15.60 -17.24
N LYS A 34 -2.27 -16.68 -17.34
CA LYS A 34 -1.76 -17.97 -17.79
C LYS A 34 -1.07 -17.71 -19.12
N SER A 35 0.26 -17.86 -19.15
CA SER A 35 1.07 -17.54 -20.32
C SER A 35 0.75 -18.51 -21.45
N ALA A 36 -0.26 -18.17 -22.25
CA ALA A 36 -0.50 -18.79 -23.53
C ALA A 36 0.69 -18.41 -24.43
N TYR A 37 1.70 -19.27 -24.45
CA TYR A 37 2.77 -19.26 -25.44
C TYR A 37 2.17 -19.53 -26.82
N PHE A 38 1.57 -18.49 -27.41
CA PHE A 38 1.03 -18.57 -28.76
C PHE A 38 2.20 -18.47 -29.74
N SER A 39 2.63 -19.64 -30.23
CA SER A 39 3.65 -19.75 -31.27
C SER A 39 3.17 -19.06 -32.54
N LEU A 40 3.66 -17.84 -32.81
CA LEU A 40 3.38 -17.10 -34.04
C LEU A 40 4.12 -17.66 -35.27
N GLN A 41 4.74 -18.84 -35.15
CA GLN A 41 5.56 -19.46 -36.20
C GLN A 41 4.72 -20.14 -37.30
N ASP A 42 3.53 -20.67 -36.97
CA ASP A 42 2.80 -21.62 -37.83
C ASP A 42 1.97 -21.00 -38.96
N THR A 43 1.91 -19.68 -39.10
CA THR A 43 1.12 -19.00 -40.16
C THR A 43 1.98 -18.40 -41.29
N LEU A 44 3.25 -18.80 -41.40
CA LEU A 44 4.19 -18.28 -42.40
C LEU A 44 4.57 -19.29 -43.49
N THR A 45 3.57 -19.80 -44.22
CA THR A 45 3.78 -20.49 -45.51
C THR A 45 3.10 -19.73 -46.66
N LYS A 46 3.95 -19.23 -47.56
CA LYS A 46 3.64 -18.56 -48.85
C LYS A 46 3.56 -19.62 -49.98
N PRO A 47 3.26 -19.31 -51.27
CA PRO A 47 3.03 -18.01 -51.94
C PRO A 47 1.71 -18.04 -52.78
N GLU A 48 1.37 -17.19 -53.77
CA GLU A 48 1.87 -15.88 -54.24
C GLU A 48 0.74 -15.12 -54.98
N ASP A 49 0.73 -13.78 -54.97
CA ASP A 49 0.46 -12.91 -56.16
C ASP A 49 0.81 -11.44 -55.86
N SER A 50 1.16 -10.67 -56.90
CA SER A 50 1.65 -9.30 -56.81
C SER A 50 0.74 -8.32 -57.54
N THR A 51 0.09 -7.38 -56.83
CA THR A 51 -0.28 -6.04 -57.37
C THR A 51 -0.96 -5.11 -56.36
N LEU A 52 -1.52 -5.60 -55.26
CA LEU A 52 -2.08 -4.74 -54.21
C LEU A 52 -1.04 -4.45 -53.11
N VAL A 53 -0.75 -3.17 -52.88
CA VAL A 53 -0.02 -2.72 -51.68
C VAL A 53 -0.99 -2.76 -50.49
N GLN A 54 -1.39 -3.97 -50.11
CA GLN A 54 -2.21 -4.22 -48.94
C GLN A 54 -1.29 -4.12 -47.72
N THR A 55 -1.36 -2.99 -47.01
CA THR A 55 -0.65 -2.76 -45.74
C THR A 55 -1.02 -3.87 -44.76
N TYR A 56 -0.07 -4.76 -44.47
CA TYR A 56 -0.33 -5.95 -43.65
C TYR A 56 -0.85 -5.55 -42.25
N PRO A 57 -2.10 -5.86 -41.90
CA PRO A 57 -2.81 -5.19 -40.81
C PRO A 57 -2.14 -5.40 -39.44
N ALA A 58 -1.55 -6.56 -39.20
CA ALA A 58 -0.83 -6.84 -37.96
C ALA A 58 0.35 -5.89 -37.71
N ARG A 59 0.97 -5.31 -38.75
CA ARG A 59 2.04 -4.31 -38.58
C ARG A 59 1.54 -2.97 -38.07
N ALA A 60 0.30 -2.59 -38.39
CA ALA A 60 -0.32 -1.38 -37.88
C ALA A 60 -0.82 -1.61 -36.44
N LEU A 61 -1.50 -2.75 -36.21
CA LEU A 61 -1.97 -3.19 -34.89
C LEU A 61 -0.83 -3.22 -33.86
N LEU A 62 0.27 -3.95 -34.15
CA LEU A 62 1.41 -4.05 -33.23
C LEU A 62 2.06 -2.70 -32.93
N ARG A 63 2.09 -1.78 -33.90
CA ARG A 63 2.64 -0.43 -33.68
C ARG A 63 1.78 0.37 -32.71
N SER A 64 0.45 0.33 -32.86
CA SER A 64 -0.46 1.03 -31.95
C SER A 64 -0.63 0.38 -30.58
N LEU A 65 -0.40 -0.94 -30.44
CA LEU A 65 -0.27 -1.58 -29.12
C LEU A 65 0.97 -1.09 -28.35
N VAL A 66 2.07 -0.76 -29.05
CA VAL A 66 3.30 -0.29 -28.42
C VAL A 66 3.25 1.22 -28.17
N LEU A 67 2.74 2.01 -29.12
CA LEU A 67 2.55 3.46 -29.00
C LEU A 67 1.24 3.89 -29.70
N PRO A 68 0.19 4.32 -28.96
CA PRO A 68 -1.08 4.74 -29.53
C PRO A 68 -0.90 5.83 -30.60
N GLY A 69 -1.58 5.67 -31.74
CA GLY A 69 -1.46 6.56 -32.89
C GLY A 69 -0.39 6.18 -33.91
N TRP A 70 0.55 5.27 -33.58
CA TRP A 70 1.64 4.87 -34.50
C TRP A 70 1.13 4.02 -35.68
N GLY A 71 0.20 3.11 -35.45
CA GLY A 71 -0.45 2.31 -36.49
C GLY A 71 -1.25 3.17 -37.47
N GLN A 72 -1.99 4.16 -36.97
CA GLN A 72 -2.70 5.17 -37.78
C GLN A 72 -1.74 5.96 -38.67
N MET A 73 -0.60 6.38 -38.12
CA MET A 73 0.43 7.08 -38.89
C MET A 73 1.05 6.17 -39.95
N TYR A 74 1.24 4.88 -39.66
CA TYR A 74 1.77 3.88 -40.60
C TYR A 74 0.80 3.59 -41.75
N ASN A 75 -0.50 3.44 -41.46
CA ASN A 75 -1.55 3.21 -42.46
C ASN A 75 -2.03 4.50 -43.16
N LYS A 76 -1.39 5.65 -42.88
CA LYS A 76 -1.73 6.97 -43.44
C LYS A 76 -3.18 7.41 -43.16
N SER A 77 -3.76 6.93 -42.07
CA SER A 77 -5.08 7.34 -41.59
C SER A 77 -5.12 8.86 -41.31
N PRO A 78 -6.30 9.50 -41.29
CA PRO A 78 -6.41 10.94 -41.05
C PRO A 78 -5.64 11.39 -39.79
N ARG A 79 -4.77 12.40 -39.93
CA ARG A 79 -3.82 12.83 -38.87
C ARG A 79 -4.47 13.13 -37.51
N TRP A 80 -5.75 13.52 -37.50
CA TRP A 80 -6.50 13.75 -36.27
C TRP A 80 -6.63 12.48 -35.41
N LYS A 81 -6.69 11.28 -36.01
CA LYS A 81 -6.74 10.01 -35.28
C LYS A 81 -5.43 9.74 -34.53
N THR A 82 -4.29 9.90 -35.20
CA THR A 82 -2.97 9.84 -34.56
C THR A 82 -2.85 10.87 -33.43
N ALA A 83 -3.28 12.12 -33.67
CA ALA A 83 -3.24 13.17 -32.67
C ALA A 83 -4.16 12.90 -31.46
N LEU A 84 -5.32 12.27 -31.67
CA LEU A 84 -6.23 11.87 -30.60
C LEU A 84 -5.58 10.80 -29.70
N PHE A 85 -5.16 9.68 -30.28
CA PHE A 85 -4.59 8.56 -29.51
C PHE A 85 -3.30 8.95 -28.78
N ALA A 86 -2.40 9.68 -29.45
CA ALA A 86 -1.18 10.19 -28.82
C ALA A 86 -1.46 11.32 -27.80
N GLY A 87 -2.51 12.12 -28.00
CA GLY A 87 -2.95 13.14 -27.05
C GLY A 87 -3.50 12.55 -25.75
N ILE A 88 -4.34 11.52 -25.86
CA ILE A 88 -4.82 10.74 -24.71
C ILE A 88 -3.64 10.12 -23.97
N GLU A 89 -2.65 9.60 -24.70
CA GLU A 89 -1.45 8.99 -24.12
C GLU A 89 -0.63 9.99 -23.28
N VAL A 90 -0.33 11.16 -23.84
CA VAL A 90 0.40 12.22 -23.13
C VAL A 90 -0.38 12.70 -21.89
N VAL A 91 -1.70 12.91 -22.01
CA VAL A 91 -2.55 13.32 -20.87
C VAL A 91 -2.60 12.23 -19.80
N GLY A 92 -2.71 10.96 -20.20
CA GLY A 92 -2.73 9.81 -19.29
C GLY A 92 -1.43 9.66 -18.51
N ILE A 93 -0.27 9.67 -19.18
CA ILE A 93 1.05 9.60 -18.55
C ILE A 93 1.26 10.78 -17.58
N VAL A 94 0.94 12.01 -17.99
CA VAL A 94 1.03 13.19 -17.11
C VAL A 94 0.11 13.05 -15.90
N GLY A 95 -1.12 12.55 -16.10
CA GLY A 95 -2.07 12.27 -15.03
C GLY A 95 -1.53 11.26 -14.02
N ILE A 96 -1.02 10.11 -14.48
CA ILE A 96 -0.43 9.06 -13.63
C ILE A 96 0.72 9.62 -12.79
N VAL A 97 1.64 10.37 -13.41
CA VAL A 97 2.78 10.99 -12.69
C VAL A 97 2.31 12.01 -11.64
N GLN A 98 1.31 12.84 -11.96
CA GLN A 98 0.77 13.82 -11.01
C GLN A 98 0.01 13.17 -9.85
N LEU A 99 -0.77 12.12 -10.12
CA LEU A 99 -1.53 11.39 -9.10
C LEU A 99 -0.61 10.65 -8.14
N ASN A 100 0.38 9.92 -8.67
CA ASN A 100 1.40 9.24 -7.85
C ASN A 100 2.21 10.24 -7.01
N LYS A 101 2.60 11.39 -7.56
CA LYS A 101 3.29 12.43 -6.78
C LYS A 101 2.42 12.99 -5.64
N LYS A 102 1.11 13.14 -5.84
CA LYS A 102 0.19 13.55 -4.76
C LYS A 102 0.04 12.48 -3.68
N ALA A 103 -0.09 11.22 -4.08
CA ALA A 103 -0.16 10.10 -3.15
C ALA A 103 1.11 9.99 -2.30
N GLU A 104 2.29 10.13 -2.92
CA GLU A 104 3.60 10.06 -2.27
C GLU A 104 3.83 11.23 -1.31
N ASN A 105 3.48 12.46 -1.70
CA ASN A 105 3.52 13.60 -0.78
C ASN A 105 2.66 13.34 0.47
N LEU A 106 1.41 12.87 0.29
CA LEU A 106 0.53 12.52 1.40
C LEU A 106 1.04 11.33 2.23
N ARG A 107 1.80 10.41 1.63
CA ARG A 107 2.48 9.31 2.33
C ARG A 107 3.52 9.85 3.30
N ILE A 108 4.42 10.69 2.80
CA ILE A 108 5.45 11.36 3.60
C ILE A 108 4.80 12.22 4.72
N GLU A 109 3.70 12.92 4.42
CA GLU A 109 2.95 13.69 5.41
C GLU A 109 2.34 12.82 6.52
N PHE A 110 1.71 11.68 6.20
CA PHE A 110 1.14 10.81 7.24
C PHE A 110 2.21 10.04 8.02
N GLU A 111 3.30 9.60 7.38
CA GLU A 111 4.41 8.91 8.05
C GLU A 111 5.11 9.86 9.03
N SER A 112 5.43 11.08 8.60
CA SER A 112 6.00 12.11 9.48
C SER A 112 5.06 12.48 10.65
N PHE A 113 3.74 12.47 10.43
CA PHE A 113 2.77 12.72 11.50
C PHE A 113 2.69 11.54 12.50
N ALA A 114 2.81 10.31 12.03
CA ALA A 114 2.92 9.15 12.91
C ALA A 114 4.24 9.14 13.71
N ASP A 115 5.35 9.58 13.11
CA ASP A 115 6.63 9.70 13.82
C ASP A 115 6.63 10.81 14.87
N GLU A 116 5.84 11.87 14.68
CA GLU A 116 5.65 12.96 15.67
C GLU A 116 4.74 12.54 16.84
N HIS A 117 3.64 11.82 16.55
CA HIS A 117 2.57 11.58 17.53
C HIS A 117 2.48 10.15 18.08
N TRP A 118 3.07 9.14 17.42
CA TRP A 118 3.05 7.74 17.86
C TRP A 118 4.41 7.31 18.43
N ASP A 119 4.42 6.93 19.71
CA ASP A 119 5.61 6.50 20.45
C ASP A 119 5.51 5.04 20.94
N PHE A 120 6.66 4.36 20.88
CA PHE A 120 6.80 2.95 21.26
C PHE A 120 6.76 2.74 22.77
N THR A 121 7.48 3.57 23.55
CA THR A 121 7.49 3.45 25.01
C THR A 121 6.12 3.78 25.58
N ARG A 122 5.44 4.78 25.02
CA ARG A 122 4.03 5.10 25.31
C ARG A 122 3.11 3.91 24.99
N TRP A 123 3.27 3.28 23.83
CA TRP A 123 2.49 2.09 23.46
C TRP A 123 2.64 0.98 24.49
N VAL A 124 3.87 0.56 24.80
CA VAL A 124 4.13 -0.51 25.78
C VAL A 124 3.64 -0.15 27.19
N SER A 125 3.66 1.13 27.56
CA SER A 125 3.19 1.59 28.88
C SER A 125 1.66 1.68 29.00
N ASN A 126 0.96 1.98 27.90
CA ASN A 126 -0.49 2.18 27.87
C ASN A 126 -1.26 0.91 27.44
N THR A 127 -0.59 -0.07 26.84
CA THR A 127 -1.21 -1.31 26.35
C THR A 127 -0.81 -2.49 27.26
N PRO A 128 -1.77 -3.21 27.85
CA PRO A 128 -1.47 -4.35 28.73
C PRO A 128 -1.06 -5.60 27.93
N LEU A 129 -0.25 -6.46 28.55
CA LEU A 129 0.29 -7.67 27.91
C LEU A 129 -0.74 -8.78 27.81
N THR A 130 -1.55 -8.94 28.86
CA THR A 130 -2.55 -9.99 28.98
C THR A 130 -3.84 -9.48 29.61
N LYS A 131 -4.93 -10.21 29.34
CA LYS A 131 -6.25 -10.00 29.93
C LYS A 131 -6.25 -10.01 31.47
N SER A 132 -5.33 -10.72 32.13
CA SER A 132 -5.31 -10.84 33.61
C SER A 132 -4.63 -9.66 34.30
N GLN A 133 -3.67 -9.00 33.65
CA GLN A 133 -2.92 -7.86 34.21
C GLN A 133 -3.70 -6.54 34.22
N TRP A 134 -4.68 -6.40 33.31
CA TRP A 134 -5.66 -5.30 33.28
C TRP A 134 -6.25 -4.94 34.66
N LEU A 135 -6.48 -5.95 35.51
CA LEU A 135 -7.23 -5.79 36.76
C LEU A 135 -6.43 -5.15 37.91
N ASN A 136 -5.11 -4.99 37.79
CA ASN A 136 -4.26 -4.68 38.95
C ASN A 136 -3.38 -3.42 38.83
N ASN A 137 -2.87 -3.06 37.64
CA ASN A 137 -1.65 -2.23 37.56
C ASN A 137 -1.75 -0.87 36.85
N LEU A 138 -2.83 -0.53 36.16
CA LEU A 138 -2.93 0.74 35.43
C LEU A 138 -4.09 1.60 35.93
N ASN A 139 -3.78 2.84 36.31
CA ASN A 139 -4.72 3.84 36.80
C ASN A 139 -5.53 4.51 35.66
N ILE A 140 -5.67 3.81 34.53
CA ILE A 140 -6.54 4.16 33.40
C ILE A 140 -7.98 3.94 33.89
N PRO A 141 -8.94 4.86 33.65
CA PRO A 141 -10.32 4.71 34.09
C PRO A 141 -10.91 3.36 33.66
N ASP A 142 -11.74 2.74 34.50
CA ASP A 142 -12.40 1.47 34.19
C ASP A 142 -13.29 1.61 32.93
N ILE A 143 -12.71 1.23 31.79
CA ILE A 143 -13.37 1.24 30.48
C ILE A 143 -14.44 0.13 30.40
N TRP A 144 -14.44 -0.82 31.35
CA TRP A 144 -15.16 -2.09 31.27
C TRP A 144 -16.54 -2.07 31.93
N ASN A 145 -16.93 -1.00 32.64
CA ASN A 145 -18.24 -0.93 33.28
C ASN A 145 -19.39 -0.55 32.32
N TYR A 146 -19.47 -1.27 31.20
CA TYR A 146 -20.67 -1.35 30.37
C TYR A 146 -21.13 -2.81 30.34
N ASN A 147 -22.36 -3.06 30.80
CA ASN A 147 -22.95 -4.40 30.92
C ASN A 147 -23.39 -4.96 29.57
N ALA A 148 -22.45 -5.12 28.64
CA ALA A 148 -22.59 -5.82 27.37
C ALA A 148 -21.56 -6.95 27.33
N GLY A 149 -21.91 -8.07 26.70
CA GLY A 149 -20.99 -9.20 26.49
C GLY A 149 -19.98 -8.91 25.37
N ASP A 150 -19.26 -7.80 25.50
CA ASP A 150 -18.47 -7.20 24.43
C ASP A 150 -17.08 -7.84 24.36
N THR A 151 -16.78 -8.45 23.21
CA THR A 151 -15.52 -9.16 22.96
C THR A 151 -14.50 -8.30 22.22
N THR A 152 -14.80 -7.03 21.94
CA THR A 152 -13.96 -6.18 21.05
C THR A 152 -12.78 -5.55 21.79
N MET A 153 -12.90 -5.27 23.08
CA MET A 153 -11.80 -4.72 23.88
C MET A 153 -10.70 -5.76 24.21
N TYR A 154 -10.80 -6.99 23.67
CA TYR A 154 -9.69 -7.94 23.61
C TYR A 154 -8.63 -7.56 22.56
N ASP A 155 -8.97 -6.72 21.57
CA ASP A 155 -8.05 -6.32 20.51
C ASP A 155 -7.03 -5.25 20.97
N VAL A 156 -7.09 -4.81 22.23
CA VAL A 156 -6.23 -3.76 22.84
C VAL A 156 -5.23 -4.39 23.82
N ILE A 157 -4.52 -5.41 23.37
CA ILE A 157 -3.57 -6.20 24.17
C ILE A 157 -2.28 -6.37 23.35
N ILE A 158 -1.10 -6.29 23.98
CA ILE A 158 0.19 -6.39 23.25
C ILE A 158 0.34 -7.77 22.60
N ASP A 159 -0.10 -8.83 23.26
CA ASP A 159 -0.29 -10.17 22.68
C ASP A 159 -1.52 -10.19 21.75
N GLY A 160 -1.28 -9.97 20.46
CA GLY A 160 -2.31 -9.84 19.44
C GLY A 160 -1.96 -10.59 18.15
N THR A 161 -2.81 -10.44 17.14
CA THR A 161 -2.61 -11.14 15.84
C THR A 161 -1.60 -10.45 14.91
N HIS A 162 -1.07 -9.29 15.33
CA HIS A 162 -0.16 -8.47 14.54
C HIS A 162 1.04 -8.06 15.38
N GLN A 163 2.20 -7.98 14.75
CA GLN A 163 3.47 -7.68 15.40
C GLN A 163 4.10 -6.38 14.89
N LEU A 164 4.94 -5.76 15.72
CA LEU A 164 5.93 -4.78 15.29
C LEU A 164 7.31 -5.41 15.31
N ASP A 165 8.11 -5.12 14.28
CA ASP A 165 9.52 -5.51 14.28
C ASP A 165 10.33 -4.51 15.12
N ILE A 166 11.10 -5.04 16.06
CA ILE A 166 11.91 -4.31 17.04
C ILE A 166 13.38 -4.68 16.84
N LEU A 167 14.24 -3.67 16.73
CA LEU A 167 15.69 -3.83 16.76
C LEU A 167 16.18 -3.77 18.21
N TYR A 168 16.77 -4.86 18.70
CA TYR A 168 17.37 -4.96 20.04
C TYR A 168 18.65 -5.79 19.98
N ASN A 169 19.73 -5.32 20.61
CA ASN A 169 21.05 -5.98 20.61
C ASN A 169 21.56 -6.43 19.21
N GLY A 170 21.22 -5.67 18.17
CA GLY A 170 21.60 -5.97 16.78
C GLY A 170 20.81 -7.11 16.13
N GLN A 171 19.73 -7.58 16.75
CA GLN A 171 18.79 -8.57 16.21
C GLN A 171 17.42 -7.93 15.98
N THR A 172 16.74 -8.31 14.90
CA THR A 172 15.31 -8.03 14.72
C THR A 172 14.49 -9.06 15.50
N LYS A 173 13.45 -8.58 16.18
CA LYS A 173 12.61 -9.33 17.11
C LYS A 173 11.15 -8.90 16.95
N SER A 174 10.20 -9.78 17.27
CA SER A 174 8.76 -9.44 17.27
C SER A 174 8.36 -8.79 18.60
N SER A 175 7.34 -7.93 18.58
CA SER A 175 6.64 -7.47 19.77
C SER A 175 5.97 -8.59 20.58
N ASP A 176 5.69 -9.74 19.96
CA ASP A 176 5.01 -10.87 20.63
C ASP A 176 5.88 -11.42 21.78
N CYS A 177 7.20 -11.21 21.71
CA CYS A 177 8.15 -11.50 22.79
C CYS A 177 7.90 -10.71 24.09
N PHE A 178 7.00 -9.71 24.10
CA PHE A 178 6.53 -9.09 25.35
C PHE A 178 5.59 -9.99 26.17
N ASN A 179 5.07 -11.09 25.60
CA ASN A 179 4.21 -12.05 26.28
C ASN A 179 4.65 -13.53 26.11
N ASP A 180 5.94 -13.81 25.88
CA ASP A 180 6.40 -15.20 25.84
C ASP A 180 6.46 -15.80 27.25
N ASP A 181 5.73 -16.90 27.47
CA ASP A 181 5.75 -17.76 28.67
C ASP A 181 7.07 -18.55 28.81
N ASN A 182 8.19 -18.01 28.31
CA ASN A 182 9.53 -18.61 28.30
C ASN A 182 9.59 -19.95 27.54
N THR A 183 8.78 -20.08 26.49
CA THR A 183 8.70 -21.30 25.66
C THR A 183 9.40 -21.17 24.31
N ASP A 184 9.59 -19.94 23.79
CA ASP A 184 10.32 -19.70 22.55
C ASP A 184 11.72 -19.14 22.86
N ASN A 185 12.76 -19.94 22.60
CA ASN A 185 14.15 -19.65 22.99
C ASN A 185 14.81 -18.48 22.23
N ASN A 186 14.01 -17.71 21.48
CA ASN A 186 14.41 -16.55 20.69
C ASN A 186 13.94 -15.22 21.30
N CYS A 187 12.98 -15.23 22.24
CA CYS A 187 12.55 -14.06 22.99
C CYS A 187 13.41 -13.92 24.26
N THR A 188 14.51 -13.18 24.18
CA THR A 188 15.29 -12.80 25.37
C THR A 188 14.44 -11.86 26.23
N ASP A 189 14.36 -12.07 27.55
CA ASP A 189 13.59 -11.25 28.51
C ASP A 189 13.58 -9.74 28.14
N PHE A 190 12.51 -9.27 27.49
CA PHE A 190 12.44 -7.90 27.00
C PHE A 190 12.04 -6.90 28.07
N VAL A 191 11.31 -7.34 29.10
CA VAL A 191 10.98 -6.53 30.26
C VAL A 191 10.83 -7.43 31.48
N ASP A 192 11.42 -7.02 32.60
CA ASP A 192 11.04 -7.53 33.92
C ASP A 192 9.78 -6.77 34.38
N TYR A 193 8.63 -7.35 34.05
CA TYR A 193 7.32 -6.80 34.40
C TYR A 193 6.95 -6.99 35.87
N GLU A 194 7.70 -7.77 36.67
CA GLU A 194 7.43 -7.95 38.10
C GLU A 194 7.59 -6.63 38.89
N TYR A 195 8.31 -5.66 38.31
CA TYR A 195 8.62 -4.35 38.91
C TYR A 195 8.25 -3.12 38.05
N ASN A 196 7.44 -3.26 36.99
CA ASN A 196 7.19 -2.20 35.99
C ASN A 196 8.51 -1.63 35.40
N ASN A 197 9.53 -2.47 35.20
CA ASN A 197 10.87 -2.00 34.88
C ASN A 197 11.11 -1.89 33.35
N TYR A 198 10.55 -0.85 32.75
CA TYR A 198 10.67 -0.56 31.32
C TYR A 198 12.07 -0.10 30.84
N PHE A 199 13.12 -0.21 31.67
CA PHE A 199 14.48 0.27 31.37
C PHE A 199 15.10 -0.30 30.08
N LEU A 200 14.64 -1.47 29.64
CA LEU A 200 15.11 -2.09 28.39
C LEU A 200 14.50 -1.43 27.13
N LEU A 201 13.38 -0.71 27.23
CA LEU A 201 12.77 0.00 26.09
C LEU A 201 13.67 1.11 25.54
N ASP A 202 14.45 1.78 26.39
CA ASP A 202 15.46 2.79 25.98
C ASP A 202 16.56 2.22 25.07
N GLN A 203 16.69 0.89 25.01
CA GLN A 203 17.67 0.15 24.18
C GLN A 203 17.03 -0.50 22.95
N MET A 204 15.73 -0.32 22.76
CA MET A 204 14.94 -0.90 21.67
C MET A 204 14.53 0.18 20.67
N GLN A 205 14.47 -0.18 19.39
CA GLN A 205 13.96 0.70 18.34
C GLN A 205 12.98 -0.05 17.45
N VAL A 206 11.74 0.42 17.36
CA VAL A 206 10.78 -0.09 16.36
C VAL A 206 11.27 0.23 14.97
N ILE A 207 11.26 -0.78 14.10
CA ILE A 207 11.54 -0.62 12.67
C ILE A 207 10.32 0.07 12.04
N ARG A 208 10.49 1.34 11.67
CA ARG A 208 9.47 2.19 11.05
C ARG A 208 9.34 1.86 9.55
N ASP A 209 8.86 0.66 9.26
CA ASP A 209 8.62 0.17 7.90
C ASP A 209 7.15 0.37 7.46
N LEU A 210 6.83 -0.19 6.30
CA LEU A 210 5.49 -0.18 5.76
C LEU A 210 4.46 -0.92 6.64
N HIS A 211 4.84 -2.05 7.23
CA HIS A 211 3.98 -2.83 8.11
C HIS A 211 3.69 -2.06 9.41
N PHE A 212 4.69 -1.42 10.00
CA PHE A 212 4.52 -0.49 11.12
C PHE A 212 3.44 0.57 10.82
N TYR A 213 3.57 1.34 9.73
CA TYR A 213 2.62 2.40 9.40
C TYR A 213 1.22 1.87 9.04
N GLU A 214 1.12 0.65 8.49
CA GLU A 214 -0.18 0.01 8.31
C GLU A 214 -0.82 -0.33 9.66
N ASN A 215 -0.06 -0.99 10.53
CA ASN A 215 -0.49 -1.54 11.81
C ASN A 215 -1.02 -0.47 12.76
N ILE A 216 -0.26 0.60 13.02
CA ILE A 216 -0.63 1.67 13.99
C ILE A 216 -1.93 2.41 13.67
N GLY A 217 -2.38 2.36 12.41
CA GLY A 217 -3.67 2.93 12.00
C GLY A 217 -4.81 1.91 11.96
N LYS A 218 -4.50 0.63 11.65
CA LYS A 218 -5.50 -0.38 11.30
C LYS A 218 -5.99 -1.19 12.49
N TYR A 219 -5.14 -1.46 13.47
CA TYR A 219 -5.47 -2.34 14.60
C TYR A 219 -5.44 -1.58 15.92
N ASP A 220 -6.40 -1.90 16.79
CA ASP A 220 -6.55 -1.25 18.08
C ASP A 220 -5.47 -1.64 19.09
N GLN A 221 -4.81 -2.79 18.86
CA GLN A 221 -3.60 -3.25 19.56
C GLN A 221 -2.56 -2.13 19.71
N PHE A 222 -2.44 -1.27 18.69
CA PHE A 222 -1.44 -0.20 18.63
C PHE A 222 -1.98 1.18 19.05
N VAL A 223 -3.23 1.28 19.52
CA VAL A 223 -3.84 2.57 19.89
C VAL A 223 -3.13 3.23 21.08
N GLY A 224 -2.51 2.41 21.96
CA GLY A 224 -1.78 2.87 23.15
C GLY A 224 -0.65 3.88 22.86
N GLY A 225 -0.06 3.84 21.66
CA GLY A 225 1.09 4.67 21.30
C GLY A 225 0.77 6.10 20.87
N TRP A 226 -0.50 6.45 20.59
CA TRP A 226 -0.88 7.81 20.24
C TRP A 226 -0.78 8.74 21.46
N ASP A 227 -0.21 9.93 21.27
CA ASP A 227 0.00 10.95 22.32
C ASP A 227 -1.30 11.57 22.85
N ASP A 228 -2.40 11.45 22.10
CA ASP A 228 -3.72 11.96 22.45
C ASP A 228 -4.71 10.87 22.90
N LEU A 229 -4.22 9.77 23.47
CA LEU A 229 -5.05 8.76 24.12
C LEU A 229 -5.61 9.25 25.48
N ILE A 230 -4.76 9.97 26.23
CA ILE A 230 -5.00 10.46 27.58
C ILE A 230 -4.62 11.95 27.63
N ASP A 231 -5.47 12.80 28.20
CA ASP A 231 -5.24 14.24 28.34
C ASP A 231 -4.31 14.56 29.54
N ALA A 232 -3.86 15.82 29.65
CA ALA A 232 -2.92 16.28 30.66
C ALA A 232 -3.44 16.19 32.12
N ASP A 233 -4.75 16.02 32.31
CA ASP A 233 -5.39 15.76 33.61
C ASP A 233 -5.63 14.25 33.89
N SER A 234 -5.04 13.38 33.08
CA SER A 234 -5.23 11.92 33.07
C SER A 234 -6.62 11.44 32.67
N SER A 235 -7.45 12.28 32.03
CA SER A 235 -8.74 11.85 31.47
C SER A 235 -8.60 11.16 30.11
N SER A 236 -9.44 10.15 29.86
CA SER A 236 -9.54 9.49 28.55
C SER A 236 -10.23 10.41 27.54
N ILE A 237 -9.57 10.68 26.40
CA ILE A 237 -10.12 11.52 25.31
C ILE A 237 -10.34 10.77 23.98
N TRP A 238 -10.18 9.45 24.00
CA TRP A 238 -10.55 8.54 22.92
C TRP A 238 -12.08 8.30 22.88
N TRP A 239 -12.58 7.74 21.77
CA TRP A 239 -13.97 7.31 21.61
C TRP A 239 -14.10 6.01 20.82
N ILE A 240 -15.22 5.31 20.99
CA ILE A 240 -15.58 4.12 20.23
C ILE A 240 -16.25 4.53 18.91
N LYS A 241 -15.84 3.90 17.82
CA LYS A 241 -16.41 4.04 16.47
C LYS A 241 -16.80 2.66 15.94
N GLU A 242 -18.10 2.39 15.88
CA GLU A 242 -18.62 1.19 15.24
C GLU A 242 -18.42 1.23 13.71
N LYS A 243 -17.98 0.11 13.15
CA LYS A 243 -17.76 -0.12 11.73
C LYS A 243 -18.45 -1.43 11.34
N GLN A 244 -19.45 -1.33 10.47
CA GLN A 244 -20.13 -2.51 9.95
C GLN A 244 -19.24 -3.21 8.91
N THR A 245 -19.00 -4.50 9.08
CA THR A 245 -18.25 -5.40 8.19
C THR A 245 -19.16 -6.52 7.70
N GLU A 246 -18.69 -7.35 6.77
CA GLU A 246 -19.47 -8.49 6.26
C GLU A 246 -19.73 -9.55 7.35
N ASP A 247 -18.82 -9.66 8.33
CA ASP A 247 -18.86 -10.63 9.43
C ASP A 247 -19.51 -10.08 10.72
N GLY A 248 -19.84 -8.78 10.80
CA GLY A 248 -20.51 -8.20 11.97
C GLY A 248 -20.29 -6.70 12.18
N THR A 249 -20.20 -6.28 13.45
CA THR A 249 -19.81 -4.93 13.85
C THR A 249 -18.43 -4.98 14.49
N GLU A 250 -17.46 -4.36 13.85
CA GLU A 250 -16.12 -4.11 14.37
C GLU A 250 -16.16 -2.80 15.18
N ILE A 251 -15.65 -2.81 16.41
CA ILE A 251 -15.47 -1.61 17.21
C ILE A 251 -14.04 -1.12 17.02
N LEU A 252 -13.88 0.18 16.81
CA LEU A 252 -12.59 0.85 16.67
C LEU A 252 -12.42 1.90 17.77
N ILE A 253 -11.33 1.82 18.53
CA ILE A 253 -10.89 2.85 19.46
C ILE A 253 -10.18 3.95 18.67
N MET A 254 -10.72 5.15 18.76
CA MET A 254 -10.31 6.31 17.97
C MET A 254 -9.80 7.44 18.88
N THR A 255 -8.72 8.07 18.45
CA THR A 255 -8.25 9.36 18.97
C THR A 255 -8.28 10.40 17.83
N LYS A 256 -8.09 11.69 18.14
CA LYS A 256 -8.08 12.75 17.11
C LYS A 256 -6.88 12.59 16.17
N ASN A 257 -5.72 12.18 16.70
CA ASN A 257 -4.54 11.93 15.90
C ASN A 257 -4.66 10.64 15.10
N LYS A 258 -5.21 9.54 15.66
CA LYS A 258 -5.52 8.33 14.88
C LYS A 258 -6.54 8.61 13.76
N GLU A 259 -7.58 9.42 14.01
CA GLU A 259 -8.54 9.80 12.95
C GLU A 259 -7.90 10.66 11.86
N LYS A 260 -7.12 11.68 12.23
CA LYS A 260 -6.37 12.53 11.29
C LYS A 260 -5.39 11.71 10.45
N TYR A 261 -4.66 10.78 11.07
CA TYR A 261 -3.75 9.85 10.40
C TYR A 261 -4.50 8.98 9.37
N LEU A 262 -5.63 8.40 9.75
CA LEU A 262 -6.45 7.57 8.85
C LEU A 262 -7.05 8.38 7.69
N ASP A 263 -7.47 9.62 7.90
CA ASP A 263 -7.93 10.51 6.83
C ASP A 263 -6.81 10.84 5.82
N MET A 264 -5.60 11.13 6.28
CA MET A 264 -4.44 11.36 5.40
C MET A 264 -4.06 10.09 4.60
N ARG A 265 -4.05 8.92 5.25
CA ARG A 265 -3.87 7.62 4.58
C ARG A 265 -4.95 7.34 3.55
N TYR A 266 -6.22 7.58 3.89
CA TYR A 266 -7.35 7.42 2.98
C TYR A 266 -7.23 8.32 1.74
N LYS A 267 -6.79 9.57 1.91
CA LYS A 267 -6.52 10.51 0.80
C LYS A 267 -5.38 10.02 -0.09
N SER A 268 -4.27 9.55 0.47
CA SER A 268 -3.16 8.96 -0.31
C SER A 268 -3.63 7.75 -1.14
N ASN A 269 -4.30 6.79 -0.49
CA ASN A 269 -4.87 5.61 -1.14
C ASN A 269 -5.90 5.96 -2.24
N THR A 270 -6.66 7.04 -2.07
CA THR A 270 -7.59 7.54 -3.08
C THR A 270 -6.86 8.04 -4.32
N TYR A 271 -5.74 8.76 -4.17
CA TYR A 271 -4.91 9.17 -5.31
C TYR A 271 -4.23 7.99 -6.01
N LEU A 272 -3.74 6.99 -5.28
CA LEU A 272 -3.23 5.74 -5.87
C LEU A 272 -4.32 5.04 -6.70
N LYS A 273 -5.52 4.88 -6.15
CA LYS A 273 -6.66 4.28 -6.85
C LYS A 273 -7.05 5.04 -8.13
N MET A 274 -7.00 6.38 -8.10
CA MET A 274 -7.17 7.21 -9.30
C MET A 274 -6.04 7.00 -10.33
N ALA A 275 -4.79 6.81 -9.89
CA ALA A 275 -3.68 6.50 -10.77
C ALA A 275 -3.88 5.12 -11.45
N THR A 276 -4.28 4.09 -10.71
CA THR A 276 -4.61 2.75 -11.25
C THR A 276 -5.72 2.80 -12.29
N TYR A 277 -6.78 3.58 -12.06
CA TYR A 277 -7.83 3.80 -13.07
C TYR A 277 -7.33 4.57 -14.30
N THR A 278 -6.38 5.50 -14.13
CA THR A 278 -5.76 6.22 -15.25
C THR A 278 -4.85 5.31 -16.08
N VAL A 279 -4.05 4.44 -15.44
CA VAL A 279 -3.28 3.37 -16.10
C VAL A 279 -4.23 2.46 -16.89
N SER A 280 -5.35 2.06 -16.29
CA SER A 280 -6.36 1.22 -16.96
C SER A 280 -6.92 1.91 -18.21
N ALA A 281 -7.25 3.21 -18.13
CA ALA A 281 -7.73 3.99 -19.27
C ALA A 281 -6.68 4.12 -20.39
N VAL A 282 -5.40 4.28 -20.03
CA VAL A 282 -4.26 4.24 -20.98
C VAL A 282 -4.15 2.87 -21.65
N MET A 283 -4.26 1.76 -20.90
CA MET A 283 -4.25 0.42 -21.51
C MET A 283 -5.41 0.21 -22.49
N PHE A 284 -6.61 0.73 -22.20
CA PHE A 284 -7.72 0.74 -23.17
C PHE A 284 -7.43 1.64 -24.39
N ASN A 285 -6.75 2.79 -24.22
CA ASN A 285 -6.28 3.64 -25.33
C ASN A 285 -5.36 2.87 -26.29
N HIS A 286 -4.44 2.05 -25.76
CA HIS A 286 -3.59 1.15 -26.56
C HIS A 286 -4.40 0.12 -27.35
N VAL A 287 -5.33 -0.59 -26.70
CA VAL A 287 -6.15 -1.63 -27.37
C VAL A 287 -7.06 -1.03 -28.45
N ILE A 288 -7.74 0.08 -28.14
CA ILE A 288 -8.63 0.75 -29.10
C ILE A 288 -7.81 1.33 -30.25
N SER A 289 -6.66 1.94 -29.99
CA SER A 289 -5.76 2.43 -31.05
C SER A 289 -5.23 1.29 -31.93
N ALA A 290 -4.95 0.12 -31.36
CA ALA A 290 -4.48 -1.05 -32.11
C ALA A 290 -5.56 -1.66 -33.01
N LEU A 291 -6.79 -1.75 -32.53
CA LEU A 291 -7.93 -2.21 -33.33
C LEU A 291 -8.26 -1.19 -34.43
N GLU A 292 -8.30 0.10 -34.10
CA GLU A 292 -8.62 1.17 -35.06
C GLU A 292 -7.54 1.30 -36.15
N ALA A 293 -6.26 1.06 -35.82
CA ALA A 293 -5.17 1.08 -36.79
C ALA A 293 -5.27 0.02 -37.90
N VAL A 294 -6.12 -1.00 -37.77
CA VAL A 294 -6.33 -2.04 -38.78
C VAL A 294 -7.27 -1.61 -39.91
N TRP A 295 -8.14 -0.62 -39.68
CA TRP A 295 -9.26 -0.26 -40.56
C TRP A 295 -9.11 1.11 -41.26
#